data_AF-A0A5C6LQI8-F1
#
_entry.id   AF-A0A5C6LQI8-F1
#
_cell.length_a   1.000
_cell.length_b   1.000
_cell.length_c   1.000
_cell.angle_alpha   90.00
_cell.angle_beta   90.00
_cell.angle_gamma   90.00
#
_symmetry.space_group_name_H-M   'P 1'
#
loop_
_entity.id
_entity.type
_entity.pdbx_description
1 polymer ?
#
loop_
_entity_poly.entity_id
_entity_poly.type
_entity_poly.pdbx_seq_one_letter_code
_entity_poly.pdbx_strand_id
1 'polypeptide(L)'
;MSKNNREGVKHEIQELAMGNYRSYPEDYGVNVQDATANVQSLARGYWDSREIREVHRDEKLGINLNDYQQWTQEAFAVFIKNNEYSLS
;
A
#
# COMPACT_ATOMS: atom_id res chain seq x y z
N MET A 1 6.86 -12.65 14.35
CA MET A 1 5.66 -12.12 15.04
C MET A 1 4.43 -12.70 14.38
N SER A 2 3.37 -13.02 15.12
CA SER A 2 2.15 -13.64 14.55
C SER A 2 1.58 -12.77 13.43
N LYS A 3 1.52 -13.29 12.20
CA LYS A 3 0.98 -12.62 11.00
C LYS A 3 -0.54 -12.37 11.05
N ASN A 4 -1.17 -12.65 12.19
CA ASN A 4 -2.63 -12.57 12.39
C ASN A 4 -3.03 -11.43 13.32
N ASN A 5 -2.45 -10.25 13.13
CA ASN A 5 -2.92 -9.01 13.75
C ASN A 5 -2.89 -7.87 12.74
N ARG A 6 -3.60 -6.77 13.04
CA ARG A 6 -3.72 -5.62 12.13
C ARG A 6 -2.37 -5.03 11.74
N GLU A 7 -1.42 -4.96 12.67
CA GLU A 7 -0.09 -4.41 12.41
C GLU A 7 0.72 -5.28 11.44
N GLY A 8 0.61 -6.61 11.55
CA GLY A 8 1.23 -7.54 10.62
C GLY A 8 0.66 -7.40 9.21
N VAL A 9 -0.66 -7.31 9.07
CA VAL A 9 -1.31 -7.11 7.77
C VAL A 9 -0.93 -5.77 7.17
N LYS A 10 -0.93 -4.70 7.99
CA LYS A 10 -0.45 -3.37 7.59
C LYS A 10 0.95 -3.45 7.00
N HIS A 11 1.89 -4.09 7.69
CA HIS A 11 3.26 -4.23 7.23
C HIS A 11 3.35 -4.96 5.89
N GLU A 12 2.62 -6.07 5.72
CA GLU A 12 2.58 -6.84 4.47
C GLU A 12 2.05 -5.98 3.30
N ILE A 13 0.99 -5.20 3.51
CA ILE A 13 0.44 -4.28 2.49
C ILE A 13 1.44 -3.16 2.15
N GLN A 14 2.15 -2.62 3.14
CA GLN A 14 3.16 -1.58 2.92
C GLN A 14 4.36 -2.10 2.14
N GLU A 15 4.83 -3.33 2.40
CA GLU A 15 5.90 -3.97 1.63
C GLU A 15 5.50 -4.21 0.18
N LEU A 16 4.28 -4.71 -0.06
CA LEU A 16 3.74 -4.89 -1.40
C LEU A 16 3.62 -3.57 -2.17
N ALA A 17 3.10 -2.53 -1.52
CA ALA A 17 3.00 -1.19 -2.08
C ALA A 17 4.37 -0.60 -2.44
N MET A 18 5.33 -0.68 -1.52
CA MET A 18 6.70 -0.21 -1.73
C MET A 18 7.38 -0.93 -2.90
N GLY A 19 7.11 -2.24 -3.08
CA GLY A 19 7.55 -2.99 -4.25
C GLY A 19 7.01 -2.40 -5.55
N ASN A 20 5.69 -2.15 -5.62
CA ASN A 20 5.06 -1.55 -6.80
C ASN A 20 5.61 -0.15 -7.11
N TYR A 21 5.78 0.71 -6.11
CA TYR A 21 6.30 2.06 -6.32
C TYR A 21 7.73 2.06 -6.87
N ARG A 22 8.56 1.10 -6.46
CA ARG A 22 9.93 0.94 -6.96
C ARG A 22 9.98 0.32 -8.36
N SER A 23 9.02 -0.54 -8.69
CA SER A 23 8.94 -1.20 -9.99
C SER A 23 8.40 -0.29 -11.09
N TYR A 24 7.56 0.69 -10.75
CA TYR A 24 6.93 1.61 -11.69
C TYR A 24 7.10 3.08 -11.26
N PRO A 25 8.34 3.57 -11.05
CA PRO A 25 8.59 4.91 -10.51
C PRO A 25 7.98 6.05 -11.35
N GLU A 26 7.72 5.83 -12.63
CA GLU A 26 7.01 6.75 -13.53
C GLU A 26 5.55 6.98 -13.13
N ASP A 27 4.87 5.97 -12.58
CA ASP A 27 3.46 6.03 -12.18
C ASP A 27 3.30 6.65 -10.77
N TYR A 28 4.39 6.69 -10.00
CA TYR A 28 4.41 7.07 -8.59
C TYR A 28 5.42 8.20 -8.29
N GLY A 29 5.98 8.82 -9.32
CA GLY A 29 7.02 9.85 -9.19
C GLY A 29 6.52 11.21 -8.71
N VAL A 30 7.48 12.11 -8.42
CA VAL A 30 7.29 13.43 -7.78
C VAL A 30 6.43 14.40 -8.62
N ASN A 31 6.24 14.13 -9.91
CA ASN A 31 5.68 15.11 -10.86
C ASN A 31 4.27 14.79 -11.35
N VAL A 32 3.51 13.90 -10.70
CA VAL A 32 2.27 13.39 -11.26
C VAL A 32 1.09 13.75 -10.36
N GLN A 33 0.21 14.64 -10.84
CA GLN A 33 -1.13 14.84 -10.28
C GLN A 33 -1.90 13.50 -10.19
N ASP A 34 -1.53 12.52 -11.02
CA ASP A 34 -2.10 11.18 -11.08
C ASP A 34 -1.53 10.20 -10.04
N ALA A 35 -0.43 10.51 -9.35
CA ALA A 35 0.17 9.57 -8.39
C ALA A 35 -0.79 9.21 -7.26
N THR A 36 -1.61 10.15 -6.79
CA THR A 36 -2.65 9.87 -5.78
C THR A 36 -3.73 8.92 -6.33
N ALA A 37 -4.16 9.11 -7.58
CA ALA A 37 -5.15 8.23 -8.22
C ALA A 37 -4.57 6.82 -8.43
N ASN A 38 -3.28 6.72 -8.77
CA ASN A 38 -2.57 5.46 -8.93
C ASN A 38 -2.42 4.71 -7.59
N VAL A 39 -2.07 5.41 -6.51
CA VAL A 39 -2.02 4.82 -5.15
C VAL A 39 -3.40 4.29 -4.73
N GLN A 40 -4.46 5.07 -4.94
CA GLN A 40 -5.83 4.63 -4.64
C GLN A 40 -6.26 3.42 -5.47
N SER A 41 -5.91 3.42 -6.77
CA SER A 41 -6.20 2.31 -7.68
C SER A 41 -5.43 1.05 -7.29
N LEU A 42 -4.17 1.18 -6.88
CA LEU A 42 -3.36 0.06 -6.37
C LEU A 42 -3.97 -0.55 -5.12
N ALA A 43 -4.37 0.27 -4.15
CA ALA A 43 -5.03 -0.19 -2.93
C ALA A 43 -6.33 -0.97 -3.23
N ARG A 44 -7.12 -0.45 -4.19
CA ARG A 44 -8.33 -1.13 -4.66
C ARG A 44 -8.00 -2.46 -5.35
N GLY A 45 -6.97 -2.49 -6.18
CA GLY A 45 -6.49 -3.72 -6.82
C GLY A 45 -6.10 -4.81 -5.81
N TYR A 46 -5.38 -4.44 -4.75
CA TYR A 46 -5.08 -5.36 -3.64
C TYR A 46 -6.34 -5.86 -2.95
N TRP A 47 -7.28 -4.95 -2.64
CA TRP A 47 -8.53 -5.29 -1.96
C TRP A 47 -9.40 -6.26 -2.77
N ASP A 48 -9.53 -6.01 -4.07
CA ASP A 48 -10.35 -6.82 -4.98
C ASP A 48 -9.69 -8.16 -5.33
N SER A 49 -8.36 -8.27 -5.19
CA SER A 49 -7.59 -9.48 -5.52
C SER A 49 -7.29 -10.40 -4.34
N ARG A 50 -7.88 -10.12 -3.15
CA ARG A 50 -7.65 -10.92 -1.95
C ARG A 50 -8.13 -12.36 -2.13
N GLU A 51 -7.33 -13.29 -1.65
CA GLU A 51 -7.74 -14.68 -1.53
C GLU A 51 -8.77 -14.86 -0.41
N ILE A 52 -9.57 -15.93 -0.48
CA ILE A 52 -10.59 -16.26 0.54
C ILE A 52 -10.03 -16.25 1.97
N ARG A 53 -8.80 -16.73 2.17
CA ARG A 53 -8.13 -16.73 3.49
C ARG A 53 -7.89 -15.31 4.02
N GLU A 54 -7.61 -14.37 3.13
CA GLU A 54 -7.33 -12.97 3.44
C GLU A 54 -8.63 -12.22 3.73
N VAL A 55 -9.69 -12.51 2.98
CA VAL A 55 -11.04 -11.99 3.27
C VAL A 55 -11.46 -12.36 4.70
N HIS A 56 -11.37 -13.64 5.09
CA HIS A 56 -11.72 -14.07 6.44
C HIS A 56 -10.81 -13.45 7.52
N ARG A 57 -9.51 -13.32 7.25
CA ARG A 57 -8.56 -12.65 8.16
C ARG A 57 -8.98 -11.19 8.38
N ASP A 58 -9.27 -10.49 7.30
CA ASP A 58 -9.60 -9.07 7.33
C ASP A 58 -10.92 -8.82 8.06
N GLU A 59 -11.95 -9.64 7.79
CA GLU A 59 -13.22 -9.61 8.51
C GLU A 59 -13.02 -9.81 10.01
N LYS A 60 -12.24 -10.82 10.41
CA LYS A 60 -11.93 -11.11 11.81
C LYS A 60 -11.19 -9.96 12.51
N LEU A 61 -10.36 -9.23 11.76
CA LEU A 61 -9.54 -8.12 12.27
C LEU A 61 -10.22 -6.74 12.09
N GLY A 62 -11.44 -6.69 11.55
CA GLY A 62 -12.14 -5.45 11.23
C GLY A 62 -11.41 -4.58 10.20
N ILE A 63 -10.66 -5.21 9.29
CA ILE A 63 -9.90 -4.53 8.24
C ILE A 63 -10.84 -4.30 7.05
N ASN A 64 -10.85 -3.07 6.54
CA ASN A 64 -11.70 -2.65 5.44
C ASN A 64 -10.89 -1.97 4.32
N LEU A 65 -11.53 -1.61 3.21
CA LEU A 65 -10.86 -0.96 2.08
C LEU A 65 -10.15 0.33 2.48
N ASN A 66 -10.71 1.11 3.40
CA ASN A 66 -10.09 2.36 3.85
C ASN A 66 -8.76 2.10 4.57
N ASP A 67 -8.63 0.97 5.27
CA ASP A 67 -7.35 0.55 5.86
C ASP A 67 -6.30 0.27 4.77
N TYR A 68 -6.67 -0.45 3.71
CA TYR A 68 -5.78 -0.71 2.56
C TYR A 68 -5.34 0.59 1.88
N GLN A 69 -6.28 1.52 1.67
CA GLN A 69 -6.00 2.84 1.10
C GLN A 69 -5.08 3.66 2.01
N GLN A 70 -5.30 3.64 3.32
CA GLN A 70 -4.45 4.34 4.26
C GLN A 70 -3.03 3.74 4.30
N TRP A 71 -2.90 2.41 4.38
CA TRP A 71 -1.59 1.77 4.50
C TRP A 71 -0.74 1.92 3.24
N THR A 72 -1.35 1.83 2.06
CA THR A 72 -0.67 2.12 0.78
C THR A 72 -0.24 3.59 0.68
N GLN A 73 -1.07 4.52 1.13
CA GLN A 73 -0.73 5.95 1.19
C GLN A 73 0.42 6.23 2.17
N GLU A 74 0.44 5.58 3.34
CA GLU A 74 1.54 5.68 4.30
C GLU A 74 2.86 5.18 3.69
N ALA A 75 2.84 4.05 2.98
CA ALA A 75 4.01 3.56 2.24
C ALA A 75 4.45 4.54 1.15
N PHE A 76 3.50 5.19 0.47
CA PHE A 76 3.78 6.16 -0.57
C PHE A 76 4.48 7.41 -0.01
N ALA A 77 4.02 7.91 1.14
CA ALA A 77 4.66 9.04 1.82
C ALA A 77 6.13 8.72 2.20
N VAL A 78 6.41 7.48 2.62
CA VAL A 78 7.78 7.01 2.89
C VAL A 78 8.60 6.92 1.59
N PHE A 79 8.00 6.41 0.52
CA PHE A 79 8.65 6.30 -0.80
C PHE A 79 9.07 7.66 -1.34
N ILE A 80 8.16 8.65 -1.35
CA ILE A 80 8.44 10.01 -1.81
C ILE A 80 9.55 10.65 -0.95
N LYS A 81 9.45 10.56 0.37
CA LYS A 81 10.48 11.08 1.28
C LYS A 81 11.86 10.50 0.96
N ASN A 82 11.97 9.18 0.74
CA ASN A 82 13.25 8.54 0.42
C ASN A 82 13.79 8.96 -0.96
N ASN A 83 12.92 9.19 -1.94
CA ASN A 83 13.32 9.64 -3.27
C ASN A 83 13.73 11.11 -3.29
N GLU A 84 13.08 11.97 -2.49
CA GLU A 84 13.49 13.37 -2.31
C GLU A 84 14.91 13.48 -1.73
N TYR A 85 15.24 12.66 -0.72
CA TYR A 85 16.59 12.61 -0.15
C TYR A 85 17.63 11.95 -1.07
N SER A 86 17.22 11.17 -2.06
CA SER A 86 18.15 10.56 -3.02
C SER A 86 18.60 11.54 -4.12
N LEU A 87 17.98 12.72 -4.19
CA LEU A 87 18.25 13.78 -5.18
C LEU A 87 18.94 15.02 -4.57
N SER A 88 19.24 15.02 -3.26
CA SER A 88 20.00 16.06 -2.55
C SER A 88 21.44 15.63 -2.32
#